data_AF-A0AAV3ALV1-F1
#
_entry.id   AF-A0AAV3ALV1-F1
#
_cell.length_a   1.000
_cell.length_b   1.000
_cell.length_c   1.000
_cell.angle_alpha   90.00
_cell.angle_beta   90.00
_cell.angle_gamma   90.00
#
_symmetry.space_group_name_H-M   'P 1'
#
loop_
_entity.id
_entity.type
_entity.pdbx_description
1 polymer ?
#
loop_
_entity_poly.entity_id
_entity_poly.type
_entity_poly.pdbx_seq_one_letter_code
_entity_poly.pdbx_strand_id
1 'polypeptide(L)'
;MDQRVEQTLPVDERGAYEGSLVAPTSGIHSLPCLITGFPVLRNKVEFKQPGKAANKEDWNKFLMAIKTSHSPECQDVLKFISRWCGGLPNTSFSFQ
;
A
#
# COMPACT_ATOMS: atom_id res chain seq x y z
N MET A 1 -27.38 -17.15 16.51
CA MET A 1 -26.71 -16.20 15.62
C MET A 1 -27.52 -14.92 15.65
N ASP A 2 -26.91 -13.81 16.04
CA ASP A 2 -27.58 -12.51 16.02
C ASP A 2 -27.73 -12.05 14.57
N GLN A 3 -28.96 -11.85 14.10
CA GLN A 3 -29.28 -11.48 12.72
C GLN A 3 -29.20 -9.95 12.48
N ARG A 4 -28.76 -9.18 13.49
CA ARG A 4 -28.68 -7.71 13.41
C ARG A 4 -27.31 -7.18 12.97
N VAL A 5 -26.61 -7.90 12.09
CA VAL A 5 -25.34 -7.43 11.51
C VAL A 5 -25.63 -6.81 10.15
N GLU A 6 -25.27 -5.54 9.95
CA GLU A 6 -25.28 -4.93 8.62
C GLU A 6 -24.26 -5.67 7.72
N GLN A 7 -24.77 -6.28 6.66
CA GLN A 7 -23.96 -7.05 5.70
C GLN A 7 -23.50 -6.17 4.54
N THR A 8 -22.87 -5.05 4.85
CA THR A 8 -22.34 -4.12 3.86
C THR A 8 -20.81 -4.20 3.84
N LEU A 9 -20.24 -4.18 2.64
CA LEU A 9 -18.79 -4.02 2.50
C LEU A 9 -18.43 -2.54 2.69
N PRO A 10 -17.31 -2.24 3.37
CA PRO A 10 -16.84 -0.87 3.48
C PRO A 10 -16.51 -0.31 2.09
N VAL A 11 -16.80 0.98 1.91
CA VAL A 11 -16.59 1.69 0.65
C VAL A 11 -15.62 2.85 0.83
N ASP A 12 -14.79 3.09 -0.17
CA ASP A 12 -13.83 4.19 -0.18
C ASP A 12 -14.40 5.49 -0.81
N GLU A 13 -13.55 6.51 -0.95
CA GLU A 13 -13.89 7.81 -1.53
C GLU A 13 -14.39 7.75 -2.99
N ARG A 14 -14.22 6.61 -3.67
CA ARG A 14 -14.73 6.37 -5.03
C ARG A 14 -16.10 5.69 -5.04
N GLY A 15 -16.64 5.35 -3.87
CA GLY A 15 -17.84 4.52 -3.72
C GLY A 15 -17.60 3.07 -4.14
N ALA A 16 -16.34 2.64 -4.20
CA ALA A 16 -15.97 1.26 -4.50
C ALA A 16 -15.72 0.50 -3.20
N TYR A 17 -15.88 -0.83 -3.20
CA TYR A 17 -15.28 -1.66 -2.14
C TYR A 17 -13.80 -1.28 -1.97
N GLU A 18 -13.33 -1.09 -0.74
CA GLU A 18 -12.00 -0.53 -0.47
C GLU A 18 -10.87 -1.28 -1.19
N GLY A 19 -11.00 -2.61 -1.37
CA GLY A 19 -10.02 -3.43 -2.08
C GLY A 19 -10.08 -3.37 -3.61
N SER A 20 -11.07 -2.70 -4.19
CA SER A 20 -11.23 -2.64 -5.64
C SER A 20 -10.12 -1.82 -6.29
N LEU A 21 -9.40 -2.38 -7.26
CA LEU A 21 -8.46 -1.59 -8.06
C LEU A 21 -9.16 -0.75 -9.13
N VAL A 22 -10.43 -1.02 -9.41
CA VAL A 22 -11.21 -0.34 -10.45
C VAL A 22 -12.27 0.53 -9.82
N ALA A 23 -12.27 1.80 -10.19
CA ALA A 23 -13.34 2.73 -9.82
C ALA A 23 -14.60 2.41 -10.66
N PRO A 24 -15.75 2.06 -10.03
CA PRO A 24 -16.92 1.57 -10.77
C PRO A 24 -17.57 2.64 -11.65
N THR A 25 -17.45 3.91 -11.29
CA THR A 25 -18.07 5.03 -12.02
C THR A 25 -17.20 5.58 -13.14
N SER A 26 -15.87 5.62 -12.96
CA SER A 26 -14.93 6.21 -13.93
C SER A 26 -14.15 5.18 -14.74
N GLY A 27 -14.15 3.91 -14.34
CA GLY A 27 -13.34 2.86 -14.96
C GLY A 27 -11.83 3.02 -14.75
N ILE A 28 -11.38 3.97 -13.91
CA ILE A 28 -9.96 4.19 -13.65
C ILE A 28 -9.38 3.00 -12.88
N HIS A 29 -8.23 2.51 -13.33
CA HIS A 29 -7.45 1.46 -12.67
C HIS A 29 -6.36 2.08 -11.79
N SER A 30 -6.45 1.88 -10.48
CA SER A 30 -5.43 2.25 -9.52
C SER A 30 -4.32 1.19 -9.45
N LEU A 31 -3.09 1.61 -9.18
CA LEU A 31 -2.01 0.66 -8.87
C LEU A 31 -2.26 0.02 -7.50
N PRO A 32 -2.01 -1.29 -7.34
CA PRO A 32 -2.04 -1.93 -6.03
C PRO A 32 -0.84 -1.48 -5.19
N CYS A 33 -1.10 -1.18 -3.92
CA CYS A 33 -0.07 -0.90 -2.94
C CYS A 33 0.78 -2.15 -2.73
N LEU A 34 2.10 -2.03 -2.92
CA LEU A 34 3.02 -3.16 -2.78
C LEU A 34 2.99 -3.83 -1.40
N ILE A 35 2.56 -3.11 -0.37
CA ILE A 35 2.54 -3.60 1.01
C ILE A 35 1.22 -4.30 1.34
N THR A 36 0.09 -3.74 0.88
CA THR A 36 -1.24 -4.16 1.33
C THR A 36 -2.12 -4.77 0.23
N GLY A 37 -1.78 -4.56 -1.04
CA GLY A 37 -2.60 -4.94 -2.19
C GLY A 37 -3.77 -3.99 -2.49
N PHE A 38 -4.14 -3.12 -1.54
CA PHE A 38 -5.21 -2.12 -1.70
C PHE A 38 -4.82 -1.04 -2.73
N PRO A 39 -5.80 -0.36 -3.35
CA PRO A 39 -5.54 0.68 -4.33
C PRO A 39 -4.77 1.87 -3.74
N VAL A 40 -3.75 2.35 -4.45
CA VAL A 40 -3.06 3.60 -4.10
C VAL A 40 -3.85 4.79 -4.65
N LEU A 41 -4.67 5.41 -3.80
CA LEU A 41 -5.55 6.53 -4.18
C LEU A 41 -4.88 7.89 -4.01
N ARG A 42 -4.12 8.05 -2.91
CA ARG A 42 -3.50 9.32 -2.50
C ARG A 42 -2.11 9.09 -1.93
N ASN A 43 -1.31 10.16 -1.86
CA ASN A 43 0.01 10.17 -1.23
C ASN A 43 0.87 8.96 -1.62
N LYS A 44 1.04 8.76 -2.93
CA LYS A 44 1.76 7.60 -3.46
C LYS A 44 3.26 7.74 -3.28
N VAL A 45 3.91 6.61 -3.02
CA VAL A 45 5.34 6.39 -3.16
C VAL A 45 5.54 5.56 -4.41
N GLU A 46 6.21 6.13 -5.41
CA GLU A 46 6.55 5.42 -6.64
C GLU A 46 7.96 4.85 -6.57
N PHE A 47 8.11 3.62 -7.02
CA PHE A 47 9.39 2.95 -7.10
C PHE A 47 10.00 3.16 -8.49
N LYS A 48 11.28 2.83 -8.64
CA LYS A 48 12.00 3.02 -9.91
C LYS A 48 11.40 2.20 -11.06
N GLN A 49 10.91 1.00 -10.77
CA GLN A 49 10.22 0.19 -11.75
C GLN A 49 8.79 0.72 -12.02
N PRO A 50 8.40 0.93 -13.29
CA PRO A 50 7.05 1.36 -13.63
C PRO A 50 5.95 0.42 -13.11
N GLY A 51 4.81 0.97 -12.72
CA GLY A 51 3.67 0.21 -12.21
C GLY A 51 3.86 -0.33 -10.78
N LYS A 52 4.90 0.11 -10.07
CA LYS A 52 5.18 -0.25 -8.67
C LYS A 52 4.98 0.97 -7.78
N ALA A 53 3.99 0.88 -6.89
CA ALA A 53 3.66 1.94 -5.96
C ALA A 53 3.25 1.41 -4.58
N ALA A 54 3.31 2.26 -3.58
CA ALA A 54 2.74 2.02 -2.27
C ALA A 54 2.04 3.29 -1.76
N ASN A 55 1.07 3.14 -0.87
CA ASN A 55 0.62 4.26 -0.07
C ASN A 55 1.75 4.68 0.89
N LYS A 56 2.04 5.98 0.98
CA LYS A 56 3.13 6.50 1.82
C LYS A 56 2.98 6.10 3.29
N GLU A 57 1.75 6.07 3.81
CA GLU A 57 1.51 5.68 5.20
C GLU A 57 1.85 4.21 5.44
N ASP A 58 1.39 3.31 4.56
CA ASP A 58 1.69 1.88 4.65
C ASP A 58 3.19 1.61 4.49
N TRP A 59 3.85 2.31 3.57
CA TRP A 59 5.30 2.22 3.38
C TRP A 59 6.06 2.65 4.64
N ASN A 60 5.65 3.75 5.27
CA ASN A 60 6.27 4.23 6.50
C ASN A 60 6.04 3.27 7.67
N LYS A 61 4.83 2.73 7.83
CA LYS A 61 4.52 1.71 8.85
C LYS A 61 5.36 0.45 8.64
N PHE A 62 5.49 0.00 7.39
CA PHE A 62 6.34 -1.12 7.02
C PHE A 62 7.80 -0.87 7.40
N LEU A 63 8.38 0.27 7.02
CA LEU A 63 9.75 0.63 7.40
C LEU A 63 9.93 0.71 8.92
N MET A 64 8.94 1.23 9.65
CA MET A 64 8.98 1.30 11.11
C MET A 64 8.97 -0.10 11.73
N ALA A 65 8.09 -0.99 11.27
CA ALA A 65 8.03 -2.38 11.75
C ALA A 65 9.36 -3.11 11.52
N ILE A 66 10.01 -2.88 10.37
CA ILE A 66 11.32 -3.44 10.05
C ILE A 66 12.41 -2.90 10.99
N LYS A 67 12.41 -1.59 11.26
CA LYS A 67 13.39 -0.96 12.15
C LYS A 67 13.26 -1.44 13.59
N THR A 68 12.03 -1.55 14.09
CA THR A 68 11.76 -1.88 15.50
C THR A 68 11.82 -3.38 15.79
N SER A 69 11.52 -4.24 14.82
CA SER A 69 11.54 -5.70 15.05
C SER A 69 12.95 -6.28 15.17
N HIS A 70 13.96 -5.65 14.57
CA HIS A 70 15.31 -6.20 14.41
C HIS A 70 15.36 -7.61 13.79
N SER A 71 14.28 -8.05 13.14
CA SER A 71 14.17 -9.39 12.53
C SER A 71 14.97 -9.43 11.22
N PRO A 72 15.85 -10.44 11.04
CA PRO A 72 16.57 -10.62 9.78
C PRO A 72 15.62 -10.96 8.63
N GLU A 73 14.50 -11.65 8.89
CA GLU A 73 13.47 -11.97 7.89
C GLU A 73 12.79 -10.69 7.39
N CYS A 74 12.43 -9.78 8.31
CA CYS A 74 11.89 -8.47 7.96
C CYS A 74 12.85 -7.65 7.10
N GLN A 75 14.15 -7.67 7.42
CA GLN A 75 15.18 -7.02 6.60
C GLN A 75 15.32 -7.68 5.22
N ASP A 76 15.17 -9.00 5.12
CA ASP A 76 15.21 -9.71 3.85
C ASP A 76 14.04 -9.33 2.94
N VAL A 77 12.84 -9.15 3.49
CA VAL A 77 11.68 -8.64 2.74
C VAL A 77 11.95 -7.24 2.17
N LEU A 78 12.58 -6.33 2.93
CA LEU A 78 12.96 -5.01 2.40
C LEU A 78 13.99 -5.10 1.27
N LYS A 79 14.97 -5.99 1.39
CA LYS A 79 15.96 -6.25 0.32
C LYS A 79 15.28 -6.83 -0.92
N PHE A 80 14.35 -7.76 -0.74
CA PHE A 80 13.54 -8.31 -1.83
C PHE A 80 12.76 -7.21 -2.55
N ILE A 81 12.00 -6.38 -1.81
CA ILE A 81 11.23 -5.28 -2.40
C ILE A 81 12.14 -4.31 -3.15
N SER A 82 13.30 -3.97 -2.58
CA SER A 82 14.29 -3.12 -3.23
C SER A 82 14.72 -3.69 -4.58
N ARG A 83 15.11 -4.97 -4.64
CA ARG A 83 15.51 -5.63 -5.89
C ARG A 83 14.35 -5.75 -6.88
N TRP A 84 13.18 -6.16 -6.38
CA TRP A 84 11.98 -6.37 -7.19
C TRP A 84 11.44 -5.08 -7.80
N CYS A 85 11.72 -3.91 -7.21
CA CYS A 85 11.22 -2.63 -7.70
C CYS A 85 12.32 -1.76 -8.35
N GLY A 86 13.49 -2.33 -8.64
CA GLY A 86 14.61 -1.62 -9.27
C GLY A 86 15.34 -0.61 -8.37
N GLY A 87 15.12 -0.70 -7.05
CA GLY A 87 15.65 0.17 -6.02
C GLY A 87 14.56 0.67 -5.07
N LEU A 88 14.97 1.17 -3.90
CA LEU A 88 14.03 1.82 -2.98
C LEU A 88 13.59 3.18 -3.55
N PRO A 89 12.39 3.64 -3.19
CA PRO A 89 11.90 4.94 -3.60
C PRO A 89 12.79 6.04 -3.00
N ASN A 90 12.96 7.15 -3.74
CA ASN A 90 13.64 8.33 -3.22
C ASN A 90 12.73 9.00 -2.19
N THR A 91 12.74 8.52 -0.95
CA THR A 91 11.98 9.11 0.14
C THR A 91 12.79 10.23 0.77
N SER A 92 12.46 11.49 0.46
CA SER A 92 12.85 12.62 1.31
C SER A 92 12.09 12.49 2.64
N PHE A 93 12.78 12.01 3.67
CA PHE A 93 12.22 11.96 5.02
C PHE A 93 12.40 13.33 5.67
N SER A 94 11.38 14.19 5.57
CA SER A 94 11.25 15.35 6.45
C SER A 94 10.60 14.86 7.74
N PHE A 95 11.39 14.61 8.78
CA PHE A 95 10.89 14.53 10.14
C PHE A 95 10.96 15.94 10.71
N GLN A 96 9.79 16.54 10.98
CA GLN A 96 9.66 17.80 11.72
C GLN A 96 9.28 17.48 13.17
#